data_AF-A0A352R405-F1
#
_entry.id   AF-A0A352R405-F1
#
_cell.length_a   1.000
_cell.length_b   1.000
_cell.length_c   1.000
_cell.angle_alpha   90.00
_cell.angle_beta   90.00
_cell.angle_gamma   90.00
#
_symmetry.space_group_name_H-M   'P 1'
#
loop_
_entity.id
_entity.type
_entity.pdbx_description
1 polymer ?
#
loop_
_entity_poly.entity_id
_entity_poly.type
_entity_poly.pdbx_seq_one_letter_code
_entity_poly.pdbx_strand_id
1 'polypeptide(L)'
;MLVKPATFGWLVKPMCRKSDTRWEVGFRLGQTSEFSILLAALAWSTGLISEAAAMLIQATAIVTFITSSYLVVWFFKSPIAIKDHLRHD
;
A
#
# COMPACT_ATOMS: atom_id res chain seq x y z
N MET A 1 -2.60 -8.66 2.39
CA MET A 1 -1.28 -8.10 2.01
C MET A 1 -0.59 -8.87 0.88
N LEU A 2 -0.60 -10.20 0.78
CA LEU A 2 0.17 -10.93 -0.25
C LEU A 2 -0.49 -11.03 -1.64
N VAL A 3 -1.81 -11.19 -1.71
CA VAL A 3 -2.51 -11.43 -2.99
C VAL A 3 -2.49 -10.19 -3.90
N LYS A 4 -2.78 -8.99 -3.36
CA LYS A 4 -2.81 -7.73 -4.13
C LYS A 4 -1.48 -7.35 -4.80
N PRO A 5 -0.32 -7.32 -4.11
CA PRO A 5 0.95 -7.00 -4.76
C PRO A 5 1.36 -8.04 -5.78
N ALA A 6 1.00 -9.33 -5.59
CA ALA A 6 1.24 -10.35 -6.59
C ALA A 6 0.38 -10.13 -7.85
N THR A 7 -0.91 -9.82 -7.70
CA THR A 7 -1.80 -9.52 -8.83
C THR A 7 -1.40 -8.24 -9.56
N PHE A 8 -1.10 -7.16 -8.83
CA PHE A 8 -0.67 -5.89 -9.45
C PHE A 8 0.73 -6.00 -10.04
N GLY A 9 1.67 -6.68 -9.37
CA GLY A 9 2.96 -7.00 -9.95
C GLY A 9 2.77 -7.71 -11.29
N TRP A 10 1.92 -8.74 -11.36
CA TRP A 10 1.62 -9.43 -12.62
C TRP A 10 0.95 -8.55 -13.68
N LEU A 11 -0.02 -7.72 -13.30
CA LEU A 11 -0.74 -6.83 -14.21
C LEU A 11 0.15 -5.73 -14.83
N VAL A 12 1.09 -5.18 -14.04
CA VAL A 12 1.96 -4.07 -14.47
C VAL A 12 3.23 -4.58 -15.19
N LYS A 13 3.38 -5.91 -15.32
CA LYS A 13 4.48 -6.57 -16.06
C LYS A 13 4.72 -6.05 -17.49
N PRO A 14 3.71 -5.68 -18.31
CA PRO A 14 3.96 -5.13 -19.64
C PRO A 14 4.39 -3.66 -19.63
N MET A 15 4.18 -2.92 -18.53
CA MET A 15 4.43 -1.48 -18.43
C MET A 15 5.77 -1.13 -17.77
N CYS A 16 6.39 -2.07 -17.04
CA CYS A 16 7.67 -1.83 -16.36
C CYS A 16 8.85 -2.48 -17.09
N ARG A 17 9.82 -1.66 -17.55
CA ARG A 17 11.07 -2.10 -18.22
C ARG A 17 12.08 -2.79 -17.28
N LYS A 18 11.96 -2.60 -15.96
CA LYS A 18 12.85 -3.19 -14.94
C LYS A 18 12.03 -3.97 -13.89
N SER A 19 12.53 -5.15 -13.52
CA SER A 19 11.92 -6.05 -12.52
C SER A 19 11.63 -5.37 -11.18
N ASP A 20 12.53 -4.52 -10.71
CA ASP A 20 12.42 -3.89 -9.40
C ASP A 20 11.28 -2.85 -9.35
N THR A 21 11.08 -2.10 -10.43
CA THR A 21 9.99 -1.11 -10.55
C THR A 21 8.60 -1.79 -10.52
N ARG A 22 8.49 -2.99 -11.07
CA ARG A 22 7.23 -3.75 -11.09
C ARG A 22 6.75 -4.14 -9.69
N TRP A 23 7.68 -4.56 -8.84
CA TRP A 23 7.37 -4.95 -7.47
C TRP A 23 7.13 -3.74 -6.58
N GLU A 24 7.88 -2.64 -6.77
CA GLU A 24 7.63 -1.38 -6.07
C GLU A 24 6.19 -0.89 -6.28
N VAL A 25 5.74 -0.87 -7.54
CA VAL A 25 4.38 -0.47 -7.91
C VAL A 25 3.35 -1.43 -7.29
N GLY A 26 3.61 -2.74 -7.31
CA GLY A 26 2.74 -3.73 -6.69
C GLY A 26 2.58 -3.53 -5.17
N PHE A 27 3.67 -3.25 -4.45
CA PHE A 27 3.63 -2.99 -3.00
C PHE A 27 2.93 -1.68 -2.66
N ARG A 28 3.16 -0.61 -3.44
CA ARG A 28 2.47 0.67 -3.30
C ARG A 28 0.96 0.54 -3.54
N LEU A 29 0.55 -0.15 -4.62
CA LEU A 29 -0.86 -0.37 -4.95
C LEU A 29 -1.55 -1.40 -4.04
N GLY A 30 -0.78 -2.24 -3.34
CA GLY A 30 -1.30 -3.22 -2.39
C GLY A 30 -1.83 -2.63 -1.09
N GLN A 31 -1.54 -1.36 -0.82
CA GLN A 31 -1.97 -0.65 0.39
C GLN A 31 -3.49 -0.44 0.43
N THR A 32 -4.05 -0.38 1.64
CA THR A 32 -5.43 0.06 1.83
C THR A 32 -5.52 1.53 1.46
N SER A 33 -6.46 1.88 0.58
CA SER A 33 -6.63 3.25 0.11
C SER A 33 -7.21 4.13 1.22
N GLU A 34 -6.82 5.41 1.25
CA GLU A 34 -7.44 6.46 2.08
C GLU A 34 -8.96 6.51 1.90
N PHE A 35 -9.43 6.15 0.70
CA PHE A 35 -10.86 6.01 0.39
C PHE A 35 -11.59 5.00 1.28
N SER A 36 -10.90 3.96 1.77
CA SER A 36 -11.48 3.00 2.71
C SER A 36 -11.85 3.62 4.06
N ILE A 37 -11.13 4.65 4.50
CA ILE A 37 -11.45 5.39 5.73
C ILE A 37 -12.71 6.23 5.52
N LEU A 38 -12.84 6.87 4.35
CA LEU A 38 -14.05 7.64 3.99
C LEU A 38 -15.30 6.74 3.93
N LEU A 39 -15.18 5.55 3.33
CA LEU A 39 -16.25 4.55 3.28
C LEU A 39 -16.64 4.04 4.66
N ALA A 40 -15.66 3.76 5.53
CA ALA A 40 -15.91 3.36 6.91
C ALA A 40 -16.61 4.46 7.71
N ALA A 41 -16.19 5.72 7.55
CA ALA A 41 -16.82 6.86 8.20
C ALA A 41 -18.28 7.06 7.74
N LEU A 42 -18.56 6.88 6.44
CA LEU A 42 -19.92 6.95 5.90
C LEU A 42 -20.79 5.79 6.40
N ALA A 43 -20.27 4.57 6.40
CA ALA A 43 -20.99 3.39 6.88
C ALA A 43 -21.28 3.49 8.40
N TRP A 44 -20.36 4.09 9.15
CA TRP A 44 -20.54 4.40 10.57
C TRP A 44 -21.63 5.46 10.78
N SER A 45 -21.59 6.57 10.04
CA SER A 45 -22.57 7.66 10.19
C SER A 45 -24.00 7.26 9.77
N THR A 46 -24.11 6.25 8.90
CA THR A 46 -25.40 5.67 8.46
C THR A 46 -25.85 4.48 9.31
N GLY A 47 -25.07 4.09 10.34
CA GLY A 47 -25.39 2.97 11.23
C GLY A 47 -25.27 1.59 10.59
N LEU A 48 -24.65 1.47 9.41
CA LEU A 48 -24.42 0.19 8.73
C LEU A 48 -23.35 -0.68 9.41
N ILE A 49 -22.40 -0.06 10.10
CA ILE A 49 -21.32 -0.76 10.81
C ILE A 49 -21.16 -0.25 12.25
N SER A 50 -20.60 -1.08 13.11
CA SER A 50 -20.29 -0.73 14.50
C SER A 50 -18.96 0.04 14.65
N GLU A 51 -18.70 0.55 15.86
CA GLU A 51 -17.57 1.46 16.10
C GLU A 51 -16.28 0.69 15.98
N ALA A 52 -16.30 -0.50 16.59
CA ALA A 52 -15.25 -1.48 16.51
C ALA A 52 -14.93 -1.82 15.05
N ALA A 53 -15.93 -1.92 14.16
CA ALA A 53 -15.69 -2.19 12.75
C ALA A 53 -15.04 -1.00 12.03
N ALA A 54 -15.51 0.23 12.28
CA ALA A 54 -14.90 1.44 11.72
C ALA A 54 -13.45 1.62 12.20
N MET A 55 -13.21 1.43 13.51
CA MET A 55 -11.89 1.46 14.12
C MET A 55 -10.97 0.38 13.56
N LEU A 56 -11.47 -0.84 13.32
CA LEU A 56 -10.68 -1.92 12.73
C LEU A 56 -10.24 -1.59 11.31
N ILE A 57 -11.12 -1.00 10.50
CA ILE A 57 -10.78 -0.56 9.13
C ILE A 57 -9.69 0.51 9.18
N GLN A 58 -9.84 1.50 10.06
CA GLN A 58 -8.88 2.59 10.21
C GLN A 58 -7.52 2.10 10.72
N ALA A 59 -7.50 1.25 11.76
CA ALA A 59 -6.28 0.64 12.28
C ALA A 59 -5.59 -0.20 11.20
N THR A 60 -6.35 -1.00 10.45
CA THR A 60 -5.82 -1.81 9.35
C THR A 60 -5.23 -0.91 8.25
N ALA A 61 -5.87 0.21 7.93
CA ALA A 61 -5.38 1.17 6.95
C ALA A 61 -4.04 1.76 7.38
N ILE A 62 -3.94 2.26 8.62
CA ILE A 62 -2.71 2.85 9.17
C ILE A 62 -1.57 1.81 9.19
N VAL A 63 -1.80 0.63 9.75
CA VAL A 63 -0.78 -0.43 9.86
C VAL A 63 -0.28 -0.85 8.47
N THR A 64 -1.20 -1.00 7.52
CA THR A 64 -0.88 -1.35 6.14
C THR A 64 -0.05 -0.25 5.46
N PHE A 65 -0.43 1.02 5.65
CA PHE A 65 0.24 2.16 5.05
C PHE A 65 1.69 2.29 5.56
N ILE A 66 1.87 2.18 6.87
CA ILE A 66 3.20 2.19 7.51
C ILE A 66 4.03 1.02 7.00
N THR A 67 3.50 -0.20 7.07
CA THR A 67 4.24 -1.42 6.69
C THR A 67 4.70 -1.36 5.24
N SER A 68 3.82 -0.98 4.32
CA SER A 68 4.17 -0.90 2.91
C SER A 68 5.13 0.28 2.63
N SER A 69 4.99 1.42 3.31
CA SER A 69 5.94 2.53 3.18
C SER A 69 7.36 2.13 3.59
N TYR A 70 7.51 1.41 4.71
CA TYR A 70 8.81 0.88 5.15
C TYR A 70 9.36 -0.18 4.19
N LEU A 71 8.53 -1.13 3.75
CA LEU A 71 8.94 -2.15 2.78
C LEU A 71 9.41 -1.51 1.47
N VAL A 72 8.71 -0.48 0.99
CA VAL A 72 9.06 0.20 -0.27
C VAL A 72 10.41 0.90 -0.17
N VAL A 73 10.65 1.66 0.90
CA VAL A 73 11.91 2.40 1.11
C VAL A 73 13.10 1.47 1.32
N TRP A 74 12.88 0.31 1.94
CA TRP A 74 13.98 -0.59 2.32
C TRP A 74 14.39 -1.55 1.21
N PHE A 75 13.47 -1.94 0.32
CA PHE A 75 13.69 -2.93 -0.73
C PHE A 75 13.76 -2.37 -2.15
N PHE A 76 13.31 -1.14 -2.41
CA PHE A 76 13.26 -0.58 -3.77
C PHE A 76 14.05 0.72 -3.89
N LYS A 77 14.45 1.03 -5.13
CA LYS A 77 15.10 2.30 -5.42
C LYS A 77 14.14 3.45 -5.17
N SER A 78 14.47 4.27 -4.18
CA SER A 78 13.66 5.40 -3.74
C SER A 78 14.58 6.61 -3.59
N PRO A 79 14.14 7.83 -3.92
CA PRO A 79 14.92 9.05 -3.65
C PRO A 79 15.23 9.22 -2.15
N ILE A 80 14.46 8.57 -1.28
CA ILE A 80 14.60 8.57 0.19
C ILE A 80 15.15 7.20 0.67
N ALA A 81 15.75 6.40 -0.22
CA ALA A 81 16.29 5.09 0.15
C ALA A 81 17.42 5.23 1.18
N ILE A 82 17.40 4.35 2.20
CA ILE A 82 18.37 4.36 3.30
C ILE A 82 19.76 3.88 2.84
N LYS A 83 19.83 3.09 1.76
CA LYS A 83 21.09 2.56 1.22
C LYS A 83 21.49 3.33 -0.03
N ASP A 84 22.74 3.78 -0.10
CA ASP A 84 23.22 4.64 -1.20
C ASP A 84 23.10 4.00 -2.59
N HIS A 85 23.29 2.68 -2.74
CA HIS A 85 23.13 2.00 -4.03
C HIS A 85 21.67 1.90 -4.53
N LEU A 86 20.70 2.19 -3.66
CA LEU A 86 19.27 2.26 -3.99
C LEU A 86 18.78 3.70 -4.20
N ARG A 87 19.59 4.72 -3.90
CA ARG A 87 19.23 6.11 -4.24
C ARG A 87 19.29 6.29 -5.76
N HIS A 88 18.30 7.01 -6.28
CA HIS A 88 18.36 7.61 -7.60
C HIS A 88 18.84 9.04 -7.34
N ASP A 89 20.13 9.25 -7.48
CA ASP A 89 20.76 10.56 -7.60
C ASP A 89 20.30 11.28 -8.88
#